data_AF-A0A534JVE1-F1
#
_entry.id   AF-A0A534JVE1-F1
#
_cell.length_a   1.000
_cell.length_b   1.000
_cell.length_c   1.000
_cell.angle_alpha   90.00
_cell.angle_beta   90.00
_cell.angle_gamma   90.00
#
_symmetry.space_group_name_H-M   'P 1'
#
loop_
_entity.id
_entity.type
_entity.pdbx_description
1 polymer ?
#
loop_
_entity_poly.entity_id
_entity_poly.type
_entity_poly.pdbx_seq_one_letter_code
_entity_poly.pdbx_strand_id
1 'polypeptide(L)'
;MAIAFSALDRQLTRDIRQLHDYLWDPTWNGHESKLQTSLVKGARSLDTFLHAGGRLRKNAESLAKPWNRERQGSSLFELLDDAVGLTAATELVRTGKYREAVMRAQAVVESTSIGVCSDAGHFEIVEEWEARKIDFHTYTGRMAAVLESKLIPQATQFRRVLNAVHNFGSEWDGSASKDEQRLAARSAVENGAWCVSRSVGIRTLLGTPPKVSEKDFGVILNLIVNRL
;
A
#
# COMPACT_ATOMS: atom_id res chain seq x y z
N MET A 1 -3.16 -21.00 -18.60
CA MET A 1 -3.55 -21.56 -17.28
C MET A 1 -3.63 -20.40 -16.31
N ALA A 2 -4.78 -20.19 -15.65
CA ALA A 2 -4.92 -19.09 -14.68
C ALA A 2 -4.08 -19.42 -13.42
N ILE A 3 -3.24 -18.49 -12.99
CA ILE A 3 -2.45 -18.65 -11.75
C ILE A 3 -3.40 -18.41 -10.57
N ALA A 4 -3.41 -19.32 -9.59
CA ALA A 4 -4.16 -19.11 -8.36
C ALA A 4 -3.61 -17.87 -7.63
N PHE A 5 -4.49 -17.01 -7.09
CA PHE A 5 -4.06 -15.76 -6.45
C PHE A 5 -3.06 -16.00 -5.31
N SER A 6 -3.20 -17.07 -4.53
CA SER A 6 -2.25 -17.41 -3.46
C SER A 6 -0.82 -17.70 -3.95
N ALA A 7 -0.64 -18.16 -5.19
CA ALA A 7 0.67 -18.29 -5.81
C ALA A 7 1.18 -16.93 -6.30
N LEU A 8 0.30 -16.11 -6.86
CA LEU A 8 0.61 -14.75 -7.31
C LEU A 8 1.02 -13.84 -6.14
N ASP A 9 0.26 -13.82 -5.05
CA ASP A 9 0.55 -13.05 -3.82
C ASP A 9 1.93 -13.39 -3.26
N ARG A 10 2.23 -14.69 -3.10
CA ARG A 10 3.55 -15.13 -2.63
C ARG A 10 4.69 -14.68 -3.54
N GLN A 11 4.49 -14.77 -4.85
CA GLN A 11 5.50 -14.34 -5.82
C GLN A 11 5.71 -12.83 -5.75
N LEU A 12 4.63 -12.04 -5.86
CA LEU A 12 4.68 -10.59 -5.86
C LEU A 12 5.21 -10.04 -4.55
N THR A 13 4.76 -10.54 -3.39
CA THR A 13 5.26 -10.10 -2.07
C THR A 13 6.78 -10.28 -1.97
N ARG A 14 7.30 -11.42 -2.43
CA ARG A 14 8.75 -11.67 -2.45
C ARG A 14 9.48 -10.73 -3.41
N ASP A 15 8.94 -10.51 -4.59
CA ASP A 15 9.57 -9.67 -5.60
C ASP A 15 9.51 -8.18 -5.21
N ILE A 16 8.42 -7.73 -4.57
CA ILE A 16 8.26 -6.38 -4.00
C ILE A 16 9.25 -6.17 -2.85
N ARG A 17 9.49 -7.18 -2.01
CA ARG A 17 10.56 -7.10 -0.99
C ARG A 17 11.94 -6.95 -1.63
N GLN A 18 12.23 -7.71 -2.68
CA GLN A 18 13.48 -7.53 -3.42
C GLN A 18 13.57 -6.16 -4.10
N LEU A 19 12.44 -5.58 -4.53
CA LEU A 19 12.39 -4.21 -5.04
C LEU A 19 12.68 -3.20 -3.94
N HIS A 20 12.09 -3.36 -2.76
CA HIS A 20 12.40 -2.54 -1.59
C HIS A 20 13.91 -2.56 -1.30
N ASP A 21 14.50 -3.75 -1.18
CA ASP A 21 15.93 -3.89 -0.89
C ASP A 21 16.79 -3.30 -2.03
N TYR A 22 16.40 -3.51 -3.30
CA TYR A 22 17.07 -2.86 -4.43
C TYR A 22 17.06 -1.33 -4.33
N LEU A 23 15.99 -0.72 -3.83
CA LEU A 23 15.83 0.74 -3.76
C LEU A 23 16.58 1.36 -2.58
N TRP A 24 16.54 0.69 -1.42
CA TRP A 24 16.94 1.31 -0.15
C TRP A 24 18.01 0.56 0.64
N ASP A 25 18.34 -0.69 0.28
CA ASP A 25 19.46 -1.43 0.90
C ASP A 25 20.74 -1.25 0.06
N PRO A 26 21.77 -0.55 0.59
CA PRO A 26 23.03 -0.36 -0.13
C PRO A 26 23.81 -1.66 -0.35
N THR A 27 23.45 -2.75 0.36
CA THR A 27 24.11 -4.06 0.29
C THR A 27 23.45 -5.02 -0.70
N TRP A 28 22.34 -4.61 -1.33
CA TRP A 28 21.63 -5.46 -2.28
C TRP A 28 22.50 -5.82 -3.49
N ASN A 29 22.57 -7.12 -3.80
CA ASN A 29 23.44 -7.69 -4.83
C ASN A 29 22.69 -8.62 -5.81
N GLY A 30 21.37 -8.42 -5.94
CA GLY A 30 20.50 -9.26 -6.76
C GLY A 30 20.60 -8.98 -8.27
N HIS A 31 19.71 -9.63 -9.04
CA HIS A 31 19.67 -9.50 -10.50
C HIS A 31 18.56 -8.56 -10.97
N GLU A 32 18.92 -7.31 -11.28
CA GLU A 32 17.98 -6.23 -11.62
C GLU A 32 17.03 -6.58 -12.77
N SER A 33 17.57 -7.06 -13.90
CA SER A 33 16.74 -7.40 -15.07
C SER A 33 15.76 -8.56 -14.80
N LYS A 34 16.16 -9.53 -13.98
CA LYS A 34 15.27 -10.63 -13.56
C LYS A 34 14.15 -10.11 -12.65
N LEU A 35 14.49 -9.25 -11.70
CA LEU A 35 13.55 -8.61 -10.79
C LEU A 35 12.53 -7.78 -11.56
N GLN A 36 12.98 -6.88 -12.44
CA GLN A 36 12.13 -6.08 -13.32
C GLN A 36 11.16 -6.95 -14.12
N THR A 37 11.68 -8.00 -14.78
CA THR A 37 10.86 -8.91 -15.58
C THR A 37 9.80 -9.62 -14.73
N SER A 38 10.18 -10.05 -13.51
CA SER A 38 9.27 -10.73 -12.60
C SER A 38 8.15 -9.80 -12.10
N LEU A 39 8.49 -8.57 -11.72
CA LEU A 39 7.53 -7.56 -11.28
C LEU A 39 6.53 -7.19 -12.37
N VAL A 40 7.00 -6.94 -13.60
CA VAL A 40 6.10 -6.62 -14.74
C VAL A 40 5.20 -7.81 -15.08
N LYS A 41 5.72 -9.04 -15.02
CA LYS A 41 4.92 -10.26 -15.20
C LYS A 41 3.88 -10.40 -14.10
N GLY A 42 4.26 -10.18 -12.84
CA GLY A 42 3.36 -10.21 -11.69
C GLY A 42 2.26 -9.15 -11.80
N ALA A 43 2.61 -7.92 -12.18
CA ALA A 43 1.65 -6.84 -12.43
C ALA A 43 0.64 -7.21 -13.52
N ARG A 44 1.08 -7.86 -14.60
CA ARG A 44 0.19 -8.37 -15.66
C ARG A 44 -0.78 -9.43 -15.15
N SER A 45 -0.28 -10.36 -14.33
CA SER A 45 -1.11 -11.39 -13.71
C SER A 45 -2.13 -10.80 -12.73
N LEU A 46 -1.72 -9.81 -11.93
CA LEU A 46 -2.61 -9.11 -11.00
C LEU A 46 -3.66 -8.28 -11.75
N ASP A 47 -3.27 -7.61 -12.83
CA ASP A 47 -4.19 -6.86 -13.71
C ASP A 47 -5.29 -7.78 -14.28
N THR A 48 -4.89 -8.98 -14.72
CA THR A 48 -5.82 -10.00 -15.24
C THR A 48 -6.75 -10.50 -14.14
N PHE A 49 -6.22 -10.76 -12.93
CA PHE A 49 -6.99 -11.23 -11.79
C PHE A 49 -8.05 -10.22 -11.33
N LEU A 50 -7.69 -8.94 -11.35
CA LEU A 50 -8.57 -7.82 -10.98
C LEU A 50 -9.51 -7.38 -12.11
N HIS A 51 -9.35 -7.90 -13.33
CA HIS A 51 -10.01 -7.41 -14.53
C HIS A 51 -9.79 -5.89 -14.76
N ALA A 52 -8.59 -5.39 -14.48
CA ALA A 52 -8.28 -3.96 -14.53
C ALA A 52 -8.14 -3.37 -15.95
N GLY A 53 -8.37 -4.17 -16.99
CA GLY A 53 -8.35 -3.73 -18.39
C GLY A 53 -6.99 -3.19 -18.85
N GLY A 54 -5.89 -3.69 -18.27
CA GLY A 54 -4.53 -3.28 -18.57
C GLY A 54 -4.04 -2.05 -17.80
N ARG A 55 -4.82 -1.44 -16.89
CA ARG A 55 -4.40 -0.23 -16.15
C ARG A 55 -3.22 -0.50 -15.24
N LEU A 56 -3.27 -1.57 -14.45
CA LEU A 56 -2.18 -1.93 -13.54
C LEU A 56 -0.94 -2.33 -14.35
N ARG A 57 -1.15 -3.15 -15.39
CA ARG A 57 -0.06 -3.60 -16.27
C ARG A 57 0.66 -2.43 -16.94
N LYS A 58 -0.08 -1.51 -17.56
CA LYS A 58 0.49 -0.37 -18.31
C LYS A 58 1.25 0.58 -17.39
N ASN A 59 0.72 0.86 -16.20
CA ASN A 59 1.41 1.68 -15.21
C ASN A 59 2.71 0.98 -14.75
N ALA A 60 2.67 -0.31 -14.39
CA ALA A 60 3.87 -1.05 -14.01
C ALA A 60 4.91 -1.12 -15.14
N GLU A 61 4.49 -1.37 -16.39
CA GLU A 61 5.37 -1.37 -17.57
C GLU A 61 6.02 -0.01 -17.82
N SER A 62 5.29 1.08 -17.59
CA SER A 62 5.80 2.45 -17.72
C SER A 62 6.76 2.83 -16.59
N LEU A 63 6.51 2.38 -15.37
CA LEU A 63 7.38 2.67 -14.22
C LEU A 63 8.65 1.82 -14.25
N ALA A 64 8.59 0.65 -14.89
CA ALA A 64 9.76 -0.16 -15.11
C ALA A 64 10.68 0.38 -16.23
N LYS A 65 10.32 1.47 -16.95
CA LYS A 65 11.09 1.98 -18.10
C LYS A 65 11.21 3.52 -18.12
N PRO A 66 12.42 4.10 -18.08
CA PRO A 66 13.71 3.44 -17.80
C PRO A 66 13.72 2.82 -16.40
N TRP A 67 14.50 1.76 -16.20
CA TRP A 67 14.70 1.17 -14.88
C TRP A 67 15.63 2.09 -14.09
N ASN A 68 15.07 3.12 -13.48
CA ASN A 68 15.78 4.05 -12.61
C ASN A 68 15.42 3.77 -11.15
N ARG A 69 16.44 3.61 -10.30
CA ARG A 69 16.31 3.48 -8.85
C ARG A 69 15.45 4.60 -8.26
N GLU A 70 15.64 5.83 -8.70
CA GLU A 70 14.97 6.97 -8.09
C GLU A 70 13.61 7.29 -8.73
N ARG A 71 12.64 7.67 -7.87
CA ARG A 71 11.24 8.05 -8.15
C ARG A 71 10.39 7.02 -8.89
N GLN A 72 10.82 6.51 -10.05
CA GLN A 72 10.09 5.50 -10.82
C GLN A 72 10.05 4.16 -10.09
N GLY A 73 11.19 3.72 -9.52
CA GLY A 73 11.27 2.52 -8.70
C GLY A 73 10.37 2.59 -7.45
N SER A 74 10.42 3.70 -6.71
CA SER A 74 9.56 3.90 -5.52
C SER A 74 8.07 3.92 -5.88
N SER A 75 7.67 4.61 -6.97
CA SER A 75 6.29 4.56 -7.44
C SER A 75 5.86 3.17 -7.93
N LEU A 76 6.78 2.35 -8.48
CA LEU A 76 6.49 0.96 -8.84
C LEU A 76 6.29 0.10 -7.61
N PHE A 77 7.12 0.29 -6.58
CA PHE A 77 6.97 -0.37 -5.29
C PHE A 77 5.59 -0.06 -4.71
N GLU A 78 5.25 1.21 -4.52
CA GLU A 78 3.98 1.65 -3.96
C GLU A 78 2.78 1.09 -4.74
N LEU A 79 2.77 1.23 -6.07
CA LEU A 79 1.70 0.71 -6.92
C LEU A 79 1.46 -0.80 -6.69
N LEU A 80 2.53 -1.59 -6.64
CA LEU A 80 2.43 -3.04 -6.53
C LEU A 80 2.17 -3.50 -5.10
N ASP A 81 2.78 -2.87 -4.11
CA ASP A 81 2.61 -3.15 -2.68
C ASP A 81 1.17 -2.90 -2.25
N ASP A 82 0.63 -1.71 -2.56
CA ASP A 82 -0.74 -1.34 -2.26
C ASP A 82 -1.74 -2.26 -2.99
N ALA A 83 -1.55 -2.46 -4.30
CA ALA A 83 -2.47 -3.26 -5.11
C ALA A 83 -2.48 -4.73 -4.68
N VAL A 84 -1.31 -5.35 -4.48
CA VAL A 84 -1.26 -6.76 -4.05
C VAL A 84 -1.71 -6.92 -2.61
N GLY A 85 -1.33 -5.99 -1.72
CA GLY A 85 -1.65 -6.04 -0.30
C GLY A 85 -3.15 -5.96 -0.06
N LEU A 86 -3.83 -4.99 -0.67
CA LEU A 86 -5.28 -4.86 -0.56
C LEU A 86 -6.02 -5.98 -1.28
N THR A 87 -5.53 -6.44 -2.44
CA THR A 87 -6.12 -7.62 -3.10
C THR A 87 -6.02 -8.85 -2.20
N ALA A 88 -4.87 -9.07 -1.56
CA ALA A 88 -4.69 -10.17 -0.63
C ALA A 88 -5.63 -10.06 0.58
N ALA A 89 -5.79 -8.85 1.12
CA ALA A 89 -6.75 -8.60 2.19
C ALA A 89 -8.19 -8.97 1.77
N THR A 90 -8.64 -8.59 0.56
CA THR A 90 -9.98 -8.98 0.07
C THR A 90 -10.16 -10.50 -0.06
N GLU A 91 -9.14 -11.22 -0.54
CA GLU A 91 -9.22 -12.68 -0.66
C GLU A 91 -9.18 -13.38 0.71
N LEU A 92 -8.50 -12.78 1.69
CA LEU A 92 -8.51 -13.26 3.08
C LEU A 92 -9.89 -13.05 3.73
N VAL A 93 -10.55 -11.91 3.48
CA VAL A 93 -11.95 -11.71 3.90
C VAL A 93 -12.84 -12.80 3.29
N ARG A 94 -12.74 -13.03 1.98
CA ARG A 94 -13.55 -14.03 1.25
C ARG A 94 -13.36 -15.45 1.78
N THR A 95 -12.18 -15.77 2.30
CA THR A 95 -11.84 -17.10 2.83
C THR A 95 -11.99 -17.21 4.36
N GLY A 96 -12.57 -16.19 5.02
CA GLY A 96 -12.86 -16.22 6.46
C GLY A 96 -11.64 -15.94 7.35
N LYS A 97 -10.54 -15.48 6.76
CA LYS A 97 -9.25 -15.19 7.41
C LYS A 97 -9.17 -13.72 7.84
N TYR A 98 -10.10 -13.30 8.69
CA TYR A 98 -10.36 -11.88 8.97
C TYR A 98 -9.18 -11.16 9.63
N ARG A 99 -8.54 -11.77 10.63
CA ARG A 99 -7.35 -11.19 11.27
C ARG A 99 -6.22 -10.96 10.27
N GLU A 100 -5.95 -11.95 9.43
CA GLU A 100 -4.91 -11.84 8.40
C GLU A 100 -5.26 -10.77 7.36
N ALA A 101 -6.54 -10.62 7.00
CA ALA A 101 -7.00 -9.56 6.11
C ALA A 101 -6.72 -8.16 6.71
N VAL A 102 -7.05 -7.97 7.99
CA VAL A 102 -6.78 -6.73 8.71
C VAL A 102 -5.28 -6.46 8.75
N MET A 103 -4.45 -7.44 9.10
CA MET A 103 -3.00 -7.26 9.14
C MET A 103 -2.42 -6.88 7.77
N ARG A 104 -2.98 -7.40 6.67
CA ARG A 104 -2.58 -6.99 5.32
C ARG A 104 -2.98 -5.56 5.01
N ALA A 105 -4.19 -5.13 5.38
CA ALA A 105 -4.62 -3.74 5.20
C ALA A 105 -3.80 -2.77 6.07
N GLN A 106 -3.45 -3.18 7.30
CA GLN A 106 -2.58 -2.43 8.20
C GLN A 106 -1.20 -2.20 7.59
N ALA A 107 -0.55 -3.25 7.08
CA ALA A 107 0.77 -3.12 6.45
C ALA A 107 0.76 -2.14 5.25
N VAL A 108 -0.31 -2.16 4.45
CA VAL A 108 -0.48 -1.21 3.33
C VAL A 108 -0.58 0.24 3.83
N VAL A 109 -1.39 0.52 4.85
CA VAL A 109 -1.53 1.90 5.35
C VAL A 109 -0.29 2.41 6.06
N GLU A 110 0.45 1.52 6.73
CA GLU A 110 1.76 1.82 7.30
C GLU A 110 2.74 2.24 6.19
N SER A 111 2.92 1.38 5.18
CA SER A 111 3.76 1.64 4.00
C SER A 111 3.37 2.95 3.28
N THR A 112 2.09 3.14 3.01
CA THR A 112 1.56 4.37 2.41
C THR A 112 1.86 5.62 3.24
N SER A 113 1.72 5.54 4.57
CA SER A 113 1.97 6.68 5.45
C SER A 113 3.44 7.11 5.45
N ILE A 114 4.38 6.15 5.34
CA ILE A 114 5.81 6.43 5.23
C ILE A 114 6.08 7.30 3.99
N GLY A 115 5.50 6.94 2.85
CA GLY A 115 5.63 7.71 1.61
C GLY A 115 5.11 9.15 1.75
N VAL A 116 3.99 9.35 2.44
CA VAL A 116 3.45 10.69 2.73
C VAL A 116 4.37 11.50 3.65
N CYS A 117 4.86 10.89 4.72
CA CYS A 117 5.73 11.56 5.68
C CYS A 117 7.08 11.94 5.07
N SER A 118 7.64 11.04 4.25
CA SER A 118 8.87 11.28 3.48
C SER A 118 8.72 12.44 2.50
N ASP A 119 7.66 12.45 1.70
CA ASP A 119 7.38 13.51 0.73
C ASP A 119 7.02 14.86 1.39
N ALA A 120 6.51 14.83 2.62
CA ALA A 120 6.33 16.03 3.41
C ALA A 120 7.67 16.64 3.88
N GLY A 121 8.79 15.93 3.69
CA GLY A 121 10.14 16.35 4.08
C GLY A 121 10.46 16.05 5.55
N HIS A 122 9.78 15.06 6.14
CA HIS A 122 9.88 14.75 7.57
C HIS A 122 10.13 13.26 7.83
N PHE A 123 11.13 12.68 7.14
CA PHE A 123 11.46 11.26 7.25
C PHE A 123 11.96 10.88 8.65
N GLU A 124 12.52 11.83 9.41
CA GLU A 124 12.95 11.62 10.80
C GLU A 124 11.81 11.11 11.71
N ILE A 125 10.56 11.50 11.42
CA ILE A 125 9.40 11.02 12.18
C ILE A 125 9.15 9.52 11.91
N VAL A 126 9.39 9.07 10.66
CA VAL A 126 9.33 7.65 10.29
C VAL A 126 10.42 6.87 11.02
N GLU A 127 11.66 7.37 10.99
CA GLU A 127 12.81 6.72 11.65
C GLU A 127 12.57 6.54 13.15
N GLU A 128 11.99 7.54 13.83
CA GLU A 128 11.64 7.45 15.24
C GLU A 128 10.59 6.35 15.51
N TRP A 129 9.58 6.23 14.64
CA TRP A 129 8.54 5.22 14.76
C TRP A 129 9.06 3.81 14.47
N GLU A 130 9.81 3.62 13.38
CA GLU A 130 10.43 2.34 13.03
C GLU A 130 11.42 1.87 14.11
N ALA A 131 12.14 2.81 14.73
CA ALA A 131 12.99 2.57 15.89
C ALA A 131 12.23 2.35 17.22
N ARG A 132 10.89 2.33 17.18
CA ARG A 132 9.98 2.14 18.33
C ARG A 132 10.15 3.17 19.45
N LYS A 133 10.61 4.38 19.12
CA LYS A 133 10.72 5.49 20.07
C LYS A 133 9.37 6.17 20.31
N ILE A 134 8.48 6.11 19.32
CA ILE A 134 7.11 6.60 19.36
C ILE A 134 6.15 5.51 18.86
N ASP A 135 4.91 5.54 19.33
CA ASP A 135 3.86 4.66 18.83
C ASP A 135 3.22 5.18 17.52
N PHE A 136 2.40 4.35 16.88
CA PHE A 136 1.77 4.70 15.60
C PHE A 136 0.83 5.92 15.72
N HIS A 137 0.12 6.08 16.86
CA HIS A 137 -0.75 7.24 17.09
C HIS A 137 0.04 8.55 17.17
N THR A 138 1.19 8.54 17.85
CA THR A 138 2.09 9.68 17.97
C THR A 138 2.72 10.00 16.62
N TYR A 139 3.16 8.98 15.88
CA TYR A 139 3.70 9.10 14.53
C TYR A 139 2.69 9.77 13.57
N THR A 140 1.48 9.23 13.45
CA THR A 140 0.46 9.80 12.54
C THR A 140 -0.06 11.15 13.04
N GLY A 141 -0.02 11.40 14.35
CA GLY A 141 -0.29 12.70 14.97
C GLY A 141 0.70 13.78 14.52
N ARG A 142 2.01 13.49 14.58
CA ARG A 142 3.06 14.40 14.11
C ARG A 142 3.01 14.61 12.60
N MET A 143 2.80 13.55 11.83
CA MET A 143 2.60 13.66 10.37
C MET A 143 1.41 14.56 10.03
N ALA A 144 0.27 14.41 10.73
CA ALA A 144 -0.90 15.26 10.49
C ALA A 144 -0.60 16.74 10.78
N ALA A 145 0.09 17.05 11.87
CA ALA A 145 0.48 18.43 12.20
C ALA A 145 1.39 19.05 11.12
N VAL A 146 2.34 18.27 10.60
CA VAL A 146 3.17 18.66 9.45
C VAL A 146 2.29 18.98 8.23
N LEU A 147 1.38 18.09 7.86
CA LEU A 147 0.49 18.28 6.71
C LEU A 147 -0.42 19.51 6.90
N GLU A 148 -0.94 19.75 8.10
CA GLU A 148 -1.76 20.92 8.42
C GLU A 148 -0.99 22.23 8.30
N SER A 149 0.27 22.27 8.76
CA SER A 149 1.13 23.45 8.59
C SER A 149 1.42 23.77 7.12
N LYS A 150 1.35 22.76 6.24
CA LYS A 150 1.45 22.89 4.78
C LYS A 150 0.08 23.13 4.10
N LEU A 151 -0.97 23.40 4.88
CA LEU A 151 -2.34 23.67 4.41
C LEU A 151 -2.95 22.50 3.61
N ILE A 152 -2.51 21.27 3.87
CA ILE A 152 -3.08 20.09 3.23
C ILE A 152 -4.46 19.81 3.82
N PRO A 153 -5.54 19.83 3.03
CA PRO A 153 -6.88 19.62 3.54
C PRO A 153 -7.04 18.19 4.04
N GLN A 154 -7.94 18.00 5.01
CA GLN A 154 -8.29 16.68 5.56
C GLN A 154 -7.10 15.90 6.17
N ALA A 155 -6.00 16.54 6.54
CA ALA A 155 -4.87 15.88 7.21
C ALA A 155 -5.30 15.15 8.51
N THR A 156 -6.08 15.81 9.37
CA THR A 156 -6.68 15.16 10.55
C THR A 156 -7.60 13.98 10.19
N GLN A 157 -8.38 14.06 9.11
CA GLN A 157 -9.22 12.94 8.67
C GLN A 157 -8.36 11.77 8.19
N PHE A 158 -7.30 12.05 7.42
CA PHE A 158 -6.34 11.05 6.98
C PHE A 158 -5.73 10.30 8.16
N ARG A 159 -5.27 11.02 9.19
CA ARG A 159 -4.79 10.44 10.46
C ARG A 159 -5.83 9.52 11.11
N ARG A 160 -7.08 9.97 11.24
CA ARG A 160 -8.14 9.20 11.89
C ARG A 160 -8.37 7.87 11.18
N VAL A 161 -8.37 7.87 9.84
CA VAL A 161 -8.59 6.64 9.06
C VAL A 161 -7.36 5.71 9.13
N LEU A 162 -6.14 6.25 9.06
CA LEU A 162 -4.91 5.46 9.28
C LEU A 162 -4.96 4.73 10.64
N ASN A 163 -5.26 5.46 11.71
CA ASN A 163 -5.32 4.90 13.06
C ASN A 163 -6.48 3.90 13.21
N ALA A 164 -7.61 4.13 12.53
CA ALA A 164 -8.71 3.15 12.54
C ALA A 164 -8.28 1.81 11.93
N VAL A 165 -7.60 1.83 10.78
CA VAL A 165 -7.08 0.60 10.15
C VAL A 165 -6.05 -0.09 11.03
N HIS A 166 -5.10 0.67 11.60
CA HIS A 166 -4.09 0.13 12.50
C HIS A 166 -4.72 -0.48 13.77
N ASN A 167 -5.69 0.20 14.38
CA ASN A 167 -6.36 -0.26 15.59
C ASN A 167 -7.11 -1.58 15.37
N PHE A 168 -7.76 -1.78 14.22
CA PHE A 168 -8.39 -3.07 13.91
C PHE A 168 -7.38 -4.23 14.02
N GLY A 169 -6.11 -4.01 13.67
CA GLY A 169 -5.08 -5.05 13.74
C GLY A 169 -4.42 -5.15 15.12
N SER A 170 -4.01 -4.03 15.71
CA SER A 170 -3.33 -4.01 17.00
C SER A 170 -4.23 -4.38 18.18
N GLU A 171 -5.54 -4.13 18.07
CA GLU A 171 -6.53 -4.39 19.11
C GLU A 171 -7.50 -5.51 18.69
N TRP A 172 -7.05 -6.43 17.82
CA TRP A 172 -7.89 -7.49 17.27
C TRP A 172 -8.53 -8.38 18.37
N ASP A 173 -9.86 -8.31 18.49
CA ASP A 173 -10.62 -9.20 19.37
C ASP A 173 -10.99 -10.51 18.67
N GLY A 174 -10.24 -11.57 18.98
CA GLY A 174 -10.52 -12.92 18.49
C GLY A 174 -11.78 -13.56 19.07
N SER A 175 -12.33 -13.03 20.16
CA SER A 175 -13.52 -13.52 20.85
C SER A 175 -14.84 -12.95 20.30
N ALA A 176 -14.76 -11.85 19.55
CA ALA A 176 -15.90 -11.23 18.86
C ALA A 176 -16.61 -12.22 17.91
N SER A 177 -17.87 -11.93 17.61
CA SER A 177 -18.66 -12.76 16.68
C SER A 177 -18.02 -12.81 15.29
N LYS A 178 -18.30 -13.86 14.51
CA LYS A 178 -17.77 -13.97 13.14
C LYS A 178 -18.25 -12.85 12.22
N ASP A 179 -19.47 -12.36 12.43
CA ASP A 179 -20.01 -11.22 11.67
C ASP A 179 -19.29 -9.92 12.02
N GLU A 180 -19.00 -9.70 13.30
CA GLU A 180 -18.21 -8.53 13.74
C GLU A 180 -16.77 -8.58 13.22
N GLN A 181 -16.11 -9.74 13.32
CA GLN A 181 -14.77 -9.95 12.73
C GLN A 181 -14.77 -9.69 11.22
N ARG A 182 -15.82 -10.14 10.52
CA ARG A 182 -15.98 -9.88 9.07
C ARG A 182 -16.17 -8.40 8.79
N LEU A 183 -17.00 -7.69 9.55
CA LEU A 183 -17.22 -6.25 9.39
C LEU A 183 -15.93 -5.47 9.64
N ALA A 184 -15.22 -5.76 10.73
CA ALA A 184 -13.92 -5.15 11.03
C ALA A 184 -12.92 -5.34 9.89
N ALA A 185 -12.82 -6.55 9.34
CA ALA A 185 -11.91 -6.83 8.23
C ALA A 185 -12.31 -6.10 6.93
N ARG A 186 -13.61 -6.03 6.61
CA ARG A 186 -14.09 -5.25 5.45
C ARG A 186 -13.82 -3.76 5.63
N SER A 187 -14.11 -3.22 6.81
CA SER A 187 -13.84 -1.81 7.13
C SER A 187 -12.35 -1.48 7.05
N ALA A 188 -11.46 -2.37 7.53
CA ALA A 188 -10.02 -2.18 7.39
C ALA A 188 -9.58 -2.10 5.93
N VAL A 189 -10.12 -2.96 5.05
CA VAL A 189 -9.80 -2.95 3.62
C VAL A 189 -10.31 -1.68 2.92
N GLU A 190 -11.56 -1.30 3.15
CA GLU A 190 -12.17 -0.11 2.55
C GLU A 190 -11.44 1.18 3.00
N ASN A 191 -11.15 1.29 4.30
CA ASN A 191 -10.39 2.41 4.85
C ASN A 191 -8.94 2.41 4.34
N GLY A 192 -8.33 1.24 4.18
CA GLY A 192 -6.99 1.12 3.59
C GLY A 192 -6.94 1.62 2.15
N ALA A 193 -7.92 1.23 1.33
CA ALA A 193 -8.06 1.74 -0.03
C ALA A 193 -8.28 3.26 -0.07
N TRP A 194 -9.09 3.80 0.85
CA TRP A 194 -9.27 5.25 0.95
C TRP A 194 -7.96 5.97 1.33
N CYS A 195 -7.18 5.41 2.27
CA CYS A 195 -5.88 5.96 2.66
C CYS A 195 -4.88 5.98 1.48
N VAL A 196 -4.80 4.90 0.71
CA VAL A 196 -3.98 4.83 -0.51
C VAL A 196 -4.43 5.90 -1.52
N SER A 197 -5.74 6.02 -1.78
CA SER A 197 -6.24 7.06 -2.69
C SER A 197 -5.91 8.47 -2.18
N ARG A 198 -6.06 8.71 -0.87
CA ARG A 198 -5.82 10.02 -0.26
C ARG A 198 -4.34 10.38 -0.26
N SER A 199 -3.45 9.42 -0.10
CA SER A 199 -2.00 9.65 -0.12
C SER A 199 -1.53 10.23 -1.44
N VAL A 200 -2.08 9.75 -2.58
CA VAL A 200 -1.79 10.30 -3.91
C VAL A 200 -2.20 11.77 -4.01
N GLY A 201 -3.40 12.10 -3.53
CA GLY A 201 -3.89 13.48 -3.51
C GLY A 201 -3.05 14.39 -2.60
N ILE A 202 -2.66 13.92 -1.41
CA ILE A 202 -1.79 14.65 -0.50
C ILE A 202 -0.44 14.94 -1.16
N ARG A 203 0.21 13.92 -1.73
CA ARG A 203 1.54 14.04 -2.34
C ARG A 203 1.52 14.89 -3.61
N THR A 204 0.41 14.89 -4.35
CA THR A 204 0.19 15.83 -5.45
C THR A 204 0.18 17.28 -4.95
N LEU A 205 -0.52 17.56 -3.84
CA LEU A 205 -0.55 18.90 -3.24
C LEU A 205 0.80 19.32 -2.63
N LEU A 206 1.63 18.36 -2.20
CA LEU A 206 3.00 18.60 -1.75
C LEU A 206 3.97 18.89 -2.91
N GLY A 207 3.55 18.73 -4.17
CA GLY A 207 4.40 18.95 -5.34
C GLY A 207 5.26 17.73 -5.72
N THR A 208 5.01 16.57 -5.11
CA THR A 208 5.71 15.31 -5.35
C THR A 208 4.73 14.19 -5.72
N PRO A 209 3.91 14.36 -6.77
CA PRO A 209 2.91 13.37 -7.12
C PRO A 209 3.56 12.01 -7.44
N PRO A 210 2.96 10.89 -6.95
CA PRO A 210 3.29 9.56 -7.45
C PRO A 210 3.15 9.51 -8.96
N LYS A 211 3.92 8.64 -9.61
CA LYS A 211 3.90 8.53 -11.08
C LYS A 211 2.63 7.88 -11.62
N VAL A 212 1.87 7.18 -10.78
CA VAL A 212 0.55 6.66 -11.12
C VAL A 212 -0.49 7.73 -10.84
N SER A 213 -1.32 8.03 -11.83
CA SER A 213 -2.37 9.04 -11.65
C SER A 213 -3.43 8.61 -10.62
N GLU A 214 -3.97 9.57 -9.88
CA GLU A 214 -5.08 9.34 -8.94
C GLU A 214 -6.27 8.66 -9.61
N LYS A 215 -6.57 9.03 -10.86
CA LYS A 215 -7.67 8.43 -11.64
C LYS A 215 -7.47 6.94 -11.89
N ASP A 216 -6.30 6.56 -12.41
CA ASP A 216 -6.03 5.15 -12.73
C ASP A 216 -5.97 4.33 -11.45
N PHE A 217 -5.33 4.86 -10.40
CA PHE A 217 -5.20 4.15 -9.15
C PHE A 217 -6.55 3.99 -8.44
N GLY A 218 -7.39 5.04 -8.44
CA GLY A 218 -8.75 4.99 -7.92
C GLY A 218 -9.63 3.94 -8.62
N VAL A 219 -9.48 3.75 -9.94
CA VAL A 219 -10.16 2.66 -10.65
C VAL A 219 -9.68 1.29 -10.17
N ILE A 220 -8.38 1.10 -9.99
CA ILE A 220 -7.80 -0.16 -9.50
C ILE A 220 -8.29 -0.44 -8.06
N LEU A 221 -8.25 0.56 -7.17
CA LEU A 221 -8.72 0.43 -5.78
C LEU A 221 -10.21 0.08 -5.71
N ASN A 222 -11.05 0.70 -6.54
CA ASN A 222 -12.47 0.34 -6.63
C ASN A 222 -12.68 -1.11 -7.09
N LEU A 223 -11.91 -1.58 -8.07
CA LEU A 223 -11.97 -2.97 -8.52
C LEU A 223 -11.54 -3.95 -7.42
N ILE A 224 -10.57 -3.57 -6.57
CA ILE A 224 -10.15 -4.36 -5.42
C ILE A 224 -11.28 -4.41 -4.39
N VAL A 225 -11.77 -3.26 -3.93
CA VAL A 225 -12.80 -3.16 -2.87
C VAL A 225 -14.11 -3.85 -3.28
N ASN A 226 -14.51 -3.79 -4.55
CA ASN A 226 -15.72 -4.45 -5.06
C ASN A 226 -15.70 -5.99 -4.97
N ARG A 227 -14.59 -6.59 -4.52
CA ARG A 227 -14.45 -8.04 -4.31
C ARG A 227 -14.80 -8.50 -2.89
N LEU A 228 -15.11 -7.57 -1.98
CA LEU A 228 -15.51 -7.86 -0.58
C LEU A 228 -16.89 -8.53 -0.44
#